data_AF-A0A4R3TYV5-F1
#
_entry.id   AF-A0A4R3TYV5-F1
#
_cell.length_a   1.000
_cell.length_b   1.000
_cell.length_c   1.000
_cell.angle_alpha   90.00
_cell.angle_beta   90.00
_cell.angle_gamma   90.00
#
_symmetry.space_group_name_H-M   'P 1'
#
loop_
_entity.id
_entity.type
_entity.pdbx_description
1 polymer ?
#
loop_
_entity_poly.entity_id
_entity_poly.type
_entity_poly.pdbx_seq_one_letter_code
_entity_poly.pdbx_strand_id
1 'polypeptide(L)'
;MTQLVDVGILTIRDDEFTAVLQAFPDDHRIHKSRHREYTLRSAGAGEGRRYRLAILRQLEQGNGEAQEAARDLYDDLQPALILVVGIAGGLPSDDVTLGDVVISTRIHDFSIEARRFEEWPTYNVGGGPIDRTIAAGIANLSARAEEIGDWTADLPPKPAVSFGTGKLYGPKAWQRDLRSKLQAAYGKNAEPRASRFMAGAIASSDRLIKDPQVLFPWITTARSMLAVEMESAGVHRATRDKTPMISIRGLSDIVGLKRQEAWTKYACLSAAAFARGYLRTQPVSPGGGAEPSDGGDTSGVAPQGVVADQVGQDAQEEGFPNLILLRRFPETLFVAPSLRNTRQAVWAALNEDASGQPAEYVPNAWTIHEGNFYSLVDPELSRLGTVIDVGGIDRFEAREWAYSDDDARRRLFVQLLNRAIRDDLWAQGVRYHGDLDVFAFMGRVEEGPRRLKYPNLKLRSTTTVVSHYQSTSKDGKKFNYYRHNAVQGRFRWLAKQWYLEITPTYRFTYNGKDLDRFHENRLSGIKRIEKNRSVLSQLLIWQAVLRAPWTRVDRPRLLEFAPLESFRFARVDDDSLTPLDTPTVRPSSDRELDQ
;
A
#
# COMPACT_ATOMS: atom_id res chain seq x y z
N MET A 1 35.31 11.83 -14.74
CA MET A 1 35.08 12.64 -15.95
C MET A 1 34.48 13.97 -15.50
N THR A 2 34.64 15.03 -16.28
CA THR A 2 34.10 16.37 -15.96
C THR A 2 32.62 16.45 -16.32
N GLN A 3 31.79 17.05 -15.48
CA GLN A 3 30.35 17.17 -15.72
C GLN A 3 30.04 18.14 -16.88
N LEU A 4 29.57 17.59 -18.01
CA LEU A 4 29.35 18.37 -19.23
C LEU A 4 28.02 19.14 -19.22
N VAL A 5 26.99 18.60 -18.55
CA VAL A 5 25.66 19.19 -18.43
C VAL A 5 25.13 19.09 -17.00
N ASP A 6 24.20 19.98 -16.65
CA ASP A 6 23.65 20.07 -15.31
C ASP A 6 22.43 19.15 -15.14
N VAL A 7 21.54 19.14 -16.15
CA VAL A 7 20.31 18.36 -16.16
C VAL A 7 20.17 17.56 -17.45
N GLY A 8 19.87 16.27 -17.32
CA GLY A 8 19.44 15.43 -18.43
C GLY A 8 17.91 15.42 -18.55
N ILE A 9 17.37 15.43 -19.76
CA ILE A 9 15.93 15.32 -20.03
C ILE A 9 15.69 14.15 -20.98
N LEU A 10 15.03 13.10 -20.48
CA LEU A 10 14.60 11.94 -21.26
C LEU A 10 13.14 12.11 -21.70
N THR A 11 12.90 11.84 -22.98
CA THR A 11 11.59 11.85 -23.64
C THR A 11 11.40 10.54 -24.40
N ILE A 12 10.16 10.08 -24.58
CA ILE A 12 9.87 8.74 -25.10
C ILE A 12 9.38 8.83 -26.54
N ARG A 13 8.41 9.71 -26.77
CA ARG A 13 7.73 9.87 -28.06
C ARG A 13 8.21 11.10 -28.81
N ASP A 14 7.97 11.10 -30.12
CA ASP A 14 8.35 12.22 -30.99
C ASP A 14 7.56 13.51 -30.71
N ASP A 15 6.30 13.38 -30.29
CA ASP A 15 5.45 14.51 -29.87
C ASP A 15 5.83 15.05 -28.48
N GLU A 16 6.36 14.21 -27.59
CA GLU A 16 6.97 14.65 -26.32
C GLU A 16 8.29 15.38 -26.55
N PHE A 17 9.19 14.79 -27.34
CA PHE A 17 10.49 15.38 -27.69
C PHE A 17 10.32 16.73 -28.40
N THR A 18 9.41 16.81 -29.37
CA THR A 18 9.08 18.08 -30.06
C THR A 18 8.59 19.16 -29.09
N ALA A 19 7.70 18.80 -28.14
CA ALA A 19 7.23 19.75 -27.13
C ALA A 19 8.35 20.22 -26.18
N VAL A 20 9.26 19.32 -25.79
CA VAL A 20 10.44 19.66 -24.97
C VAL A 20 11.41 20.56 -25.74
N LEU A 21 11.67 20.31 -27.03
CA LEU A 21 12.48 21.20 -27.87
C LEU A 21 11.85 22.59 -28.09
N GLN A 22 10.51 22.69 -28.00
CA GLN A 22 9.80 23.98 -28.06
C GLN A 22 9.87 24.73 -26.72
N ALA A 23 9.76 24.03 -25.58
CA ALA A 23 9.90 24.63 -24.25
C ALA A 23 11.34 25.06 -23.92
N PHE A 24 12.34 24.43 -24.56
CA PHE A 24 13.76 24.76 -24.44
C PHE A 24 14.35 25.14 -25.80
N PRO A 25 14.13 26.39 -26.27
CA PRO A 25 14.63 26.84 -27.58
C PRO A 25 16.12 27.23 -27.57
N ASP A 26 16.65 27.68 -26.42
CA ASP A 26 17.96 28.33 -26.31
C ASP A 26 19.15 27.35 -26.48
N ASP A 27 20.19 27.78 -27.21
CA ASP A 27 21.45 27.06 -27.47
C ASP A 27 21.32 25.70 -28.18
N HIS A 28 20.84 25.70 -29.43
CA HIS A 28 20.74 24.47 -30.22
C HIS A 28 22.12 23.93 -30.67
N ARG A 29 22.59 22.84 -30.05
CA ARG A 29 23.75 22.06 -30.51
C ARG A 29 23.48 20.56 -30.44
N ILE A 30 23.89 19.80 -31.47
CA ILE A 30 23.91 18.34 -31.44
C ILE A 30 25.27 17.87 -30.90
N HIS A 31 25.25 16.90 -29.98
CA HIS A 31 26.44 16.34 -29.35
C HIS A 31 26.44 14.81 -29.41
N LYS A 32 27.40 14.25 -30.14
CA LYS A 32 27.69 12.81 -30.15
C LYS A 32 28.65 12.48 -29.03
N SER A 33 28.24 11.59 -28.12
CA SER A 33 29.11 11.01 -27.09
C SER A 33 29.42 9.55 -27.43
N ARG A 34 29.83 8.75 -26.43
CA ARG A 34 30.23 7.35 -26.62
C ARG A 34 29.05 6.43 -26.91
N HIS A 35 27.92 6.60 -26.23
CA HIS A 35 26.79 5.67 -26.36
C HIS A 35 25.64 6.25 -27.20
N ARG A 36 25.26 7.52 -27.00
CA ARG A 36 24.15 8.16 -27.73
C ARG A 36 24.49 9.56 -28.27
N GLU A 37 23.60 10.07 -29.11
CA GLU A 37 23.57 11.47 -29.55
C GLU A 37 22.55 12.25 -28.71
N TYR A 38 22.93 13.45 -28.27
CA TYR A 38 22.15 14.30 -27.39
C TYR A 38 21.90 15.66 -28.05
N THR A 39 20.69 16.17 -27.88
CA THR A 39 20.35 17.54 -28.25
C THR A 39 20.63 18.45 -27.06
N LEU A 40 21.71 19.20 -27.11
CA LEU A 40 22.03 20.19 -26.08
C LEU A 40 21.14 21.43 -26.22
N ARG A 41 20.87 22.05 -25.07
CA ARG A 41 20.14 23.30 -24.87
C ARG A 41 20.66 24.02 -23.62
N SER A 42 20.20 25.24 -23.38
CA SER A 42 20.26 25.84 -22.04
C SER A 42 18.88 26.36 -21.59
N ALA A 43 18.75 26.64 -20.29
CA ALA A 43 17.52 27.17 -19.70
C ALA A 43 17.82 28.08 -18.51
N GLY A 44 17.01 29.12 -18.31
CA GLY A 44 17.10 29.96 -17.11
C GLY A 44 16.74 29.18 -15.84
N ALA A 45 17.60 29.24 -14.83
CA ALA A 45 17.42 28.61 -13.53
C ALA A 45 16.80 29.57 -12.47
N GLY A 46 16.41 30.78 -12.88
CA GLY A 46 16.14 31.90 -11.97
C GLY A 46 17.41 32.70 -11.65
N GLU A 47 17.27 33.87 -11.02
CA GLU A 47 18.39 34.68 -10.50
C GLU A 47 19.53 34.99 -11.50
N GLY A 48 19.21 35.07 -12.79
CA GLY A 48 20.21 35.25 -13.88
C GLY A 48 21.05 34.01 -14.21
N ARG A 49 20.94 32.92 -13.43
CA ARG A 49 21.67 31.66 -13.65
C ARG A 49 21.04 30.87 -14.80
N ARG A 50 21.85 30.00 -15.44
CA ARG A 50 21.40 29.08 -16.50
C ARG A 50 21.89 27.66 -16.26
N TYR A 51 21.07 26.67 -16.62
CA TYR A 51 21.46 25.27 -16.74
C TYR A 51 21.92 24.95 -18.16
N ARG A 52 22.91 24.07 -18.28
CA ARG A 52 23.23 23.31 -19.48
C ARG A 52 22.38 22.02 -19.48
N LEU A 53 21.66 21.78 -20.55
CA LEU A 53 20.74 20.65 -20.70
C LEU A 53 21.25 19.65 -21.75
N ALA A 54 20.99 18.36 -21.53
CA ALA A 54 21.05 17.35 -22.58
C ALA A 54 19.67 16.68 -22.73
N ILE A 55 19.05 16.84 -23.89
CA ILE A 55 17.75 16.26 -24.23
C ILE A 55 17.98 15.02 -25.09
N LEU A 56 17.38 13.90 -24.68
CA LEU A 56 17.42 12.61 -25.38
C LEU A 56 15.99 12.14 -25.66
N ARG A 57 15.75 11.62 -26.87
CA ARG A 57 14.59 10.76 -27.16
C ARG A 57 15.05 9.32 -27.24
N GLN A 58 14.42 8.42 -26.49
CA GLN A 58 14.63 6.97 -26.65
C GLN A 58 13.94 6.42 -27.91
N LEU A 59 14.36 5.26 -28.40
CA LEU A 59 13.86 4.72 -29.68
C LEU A 59 12.51 4.01 -29.55
N GLU A 60 12.33 3.23 -28.48
CA GLU A 60 11.13 2.43 -28.21
C GLU A 60 10.44 2.86 -26.90
N GLN A 61 9.33 2.22 -26.54
CA GLN A 61 8.58 2.43 -25.28
C GLN A 61 8.86 1.32 -24.27
N GLY A 62 8.61 1.58 -22.98
CA GLY A 62 8.81 0.59 -21.91
C GLY A 62 10.08 0.78 -21.07
N ASN A 63 10.14 0.05 -19.95
CA ASN A 63 11.15 0.26 -18.90
C ASN A 63 12.53 -0.28 -19.28
N GLY A 64 12.64 -1.21 -20.23
CA GLY A 64 13.92 -1.74 -20.71
C GLY A 64 14.76 -0.65 -21.38
N GLU A 65 14.29 -0.15 -22.52
CA GLU A 65 14.94 0.95 -23.26
C GLU A 65 15.07 2.21 -22.40
N ALA A 66 14.10 2.52 -21.52
CA ALA A 66 14.22 3.67 -20.62
C ALA A 66 15.34 3.51 -19.56
N GLN A 67 15.59 2.28 -19.09
CA GLN A 67 16.70 1.97 -18.19
C GLN A 67 18.05 2.08 -18.91
N GLU A 68 18.12 1.68 -20.17
CA GLU A 68 19.34 1.78 -20.99
C GLU A 68 19.62 3.24 -21.39
N ALA A 69 18.63 3.95 -21.93
CA ALA A 69 18.75 5.37 -22.30
C ALA A 69 19.13 6.27 -21.11
N ALA A 70 18.57 6.04 -19.93
CA ALA A 70 18.95 6.77 -18.71
C ALA A 70 20.33 6.39 -18.19
N ARG A 71 20.75 5.14 -18.39
CA ARG A 71 22.12 4.70 -18.06
C ARG A 71 23.13 5.36 -18.98
N ASP A 72 22.91 5.32 -20.29
CA ASP A 72 23.78 5.91 -21.31
C ASP A 72 23.93 7.41 -21.09
N LEU A 73 22.82 8.12 -20.85
CA LEU A 73 22.78 9.54 -20.51
C LEU A 73 23.63 9.87 -19.26
N TYR A 74 23.60 9.01 -18.23
CA TYR A 74 24.45 9.19 -17.06
C TYR A 74 25.92 8.83 -17.35
N ASP A 75 26.18 7.63 -17.85
CA ASP A 75 27.52 7.09 -18.07
C ASP A 75 28.30 7.91 -19.16
N ASP A 76 27.61 8.64 -20.06
CA ASP A 76 28.19 9.63 -21.00
C ASP A 76 28.40 11.03 -20.38
N LEU A 77 27.41 11.61 -19.68
CA LEU A 77 27.37 13.06 -19.39
C LEU A 77 27.38 13.47 -17.91
N GLN A 78 27.15 12.54 -16.99
CA GLN A 78 27.12 12.73 -15.53
C GLN A 78 26.21 13.91 -15.04
N PRO A 79 24.93 13.99 -15.45
CA PRO A 79 24.03 15.06 -14.99
C PRO A 79 23.68 14.94 -13.50
N ALA A 80 23.52 16.08 -12.83
CA ALA A 80 23.14 16.17 -11.41
C ALA A 80 21.64 15.92 -11.15
N LEU A 81 20.82 15.93 -12.21
CA LEU A 81 19.39 15.59 -12.18
C LEU A 81 18.97 15.01 -13.53
N ILE A 82 18.12 13.98 -13.52
CA ILE A 82 17.46 13.46 -14.74
C ILE A 82 15.95 13.68 -14.64
N LEU A 83 15.40 14.45 -15.58
CA LEU A 83 13.96 14.62 -15.77
C LEU A 83 13.44 13.61 -16.80
N VAL A 84 12.31 12.97 -16.52
CA VAL A 84 11.57 12.12 -17.47
C VAL A 84 10.29 12.87 -17.84
N VAL A 85 10.29 13.52 -19.00
CA VAL A 85 9.21 14.45 -19.41
C VAL A 85 8.39 13.80 -20.52
N GLY A 86 7.08 13.75 -20.33
CA GLY A 86 6.17 13.17 -21.32
C GLY A 86 4.71 13.12 -20.86
N ILE A 87 3.95 12.16 -21.38
CA ILE A 87 2.52 11.98 -21.05
C ILE A 87 2.27 10.78 -20.14
N ALA A 88 1.09 10.75 -19.50
CA ALA A 88 0.58 9.60 -18.76
C ALA A 88 -0.95 9.52 -18.83
N GLY A 89 -1.52 8.35 -18.53
CA GLY A 89 -2.94 8.18 -18.27
C GLY A 89 -3.27 8.53 -16.83
N GLY A 90 -4.24 9.41 -16.59
CA GLY A 90 -4.73 9.74 -15.25
C GLY A 90 -5.76 8.74 -14.73
N LEU A 91 -5.97 8.75 -13.41
CA LEU A 91 -7.10 8.06 -12.78
C LEU A 91 -8.29 9.02 -12.60
N PRO A 92 -9.53 8.52 -12.40
CA PRO A 92 -10.67 9.35 -12.01
C PRO A 92 -10.45 10.00 -10.62
N SER A 93 -9.93 11.22 -10.64
CA SER A 93 -9.66 12.07 -9.46
C SER A 93 -10.51 13.35 -9.52
N ASP A 94 -10.76 13.94 -8.36
CA ASP A 94 -11.37 15.27 -8.21
C ASP A 94 -10.29 16.38 -8.19
N ASP A 95 -9.03 15.99 -8.01
CA ASP A 95 -7.84 16.85 -7.84
C ASP A 95 -7.12 17.13 -9.17
N VAL A 96 -6.98 16.11 -10.03
CA VAL A 96 -6.27 16.16 -11.32
C VAL A 96 -7.10 15.63 -12.49
N THR A 97 -6.94 16.22 -13.67
CA THR A 97 -7.67 15.84 -14.88
C THR A 97 -6.89 16.15 -16.17
N LEU A 98 -7.52 16.04 -17.34
CA LEU A 98 -6.84 16.14 -18.64
C LEU A 98 -6.00 17.43 -18.79
N GLY A 99 -4.75 17.26 -19.21
CA GLY A 99 -3.80 18.35 -19.41
C GLY A 99 -3.22 18.98 -18.13
N ASP A 100 -3.62 18.54 -16.94
CA ASP A 100 -2.84 18.80 -15.72
C ASP A 100 -1.54 17.98 -15.74
N VAL A 101 -0.58 18.33 -14.88
CA VAL A 101 0.75 17.70 -14.79
C VAL A 101 0.93 17.01 -13.44
N VAL A 102 1.32 15.74 -13.45
CA VAL A 102 1.75 15.03 -12.24
C VAL A 102 3.27 15.02 -12.18
N ILE A 103 3.83 15.52 -11.08
CA ILE A 103 5.27 15.43 -10.77
C ILE A 103 5.50 14.35 -9.70
N SER A 104 6.45 13.45 -9.93
CA SER A 104 6.64 12.27 -9.10
C SER A 104 7.12 12.59 -7.69
N THR A 105 6.44 12.07 -6.67
CA THR A 105 6.98 11.88 -5.30
C THR A 105 7.47 10.45 -5.07
N ARG A 106 7.00 9.51 -5.90
CA ARG A 106 7.35 8.09 -5.90
C ARG A 106 7.08 7.49 -7.28
N ILE A 107 7.93 6.54 -7.68
CA ILE A 107 7.65 5.61 -8.77
C ILE A 107 7.26 4.24 -8.18
N HIS A 108 6.19 3.64 -8.70
CA HIS A 108 5.79 2.26 -8.41
C HIS A 108 6.00 1.38 -9.65
N ASP A 109 6.90 0.40 -9.57
CA ASP A 109 7.19 -0.54 -10.68
C ASP A 109 6.24 -1.74 -10.64
N PHE A 110 5.24 -1.76 -11.52
CA PHE A 110 4.25 -2.83 -11.69
C PHE A 110 4.62 -3.84 -12.81
N SER A 111 5.83 -3.79 -13.35
CA SER A 111 6.24 -4.63 -14.49
C SER A 111 6.27 -6.13 -14.14
N ILE A 112 6.66 -6.47 -12.91
CA ILE A 112 6.73 -7.87 -12.43
C ILE A 112 5.34 -8.36 -11.99
N GLU A 113 4.62 -8.96 -12.93
CA GLU A 113 3.31 -9.61 -12.71
C GLU A 113 3.46 -11.14 -12.63
N ALA A 114 2.82 -11.75 -11.63
CA ALA A 114 2.61 -13.19 -11.54
C ALA A 114 1.12 -13.50 -11.76
N ARG A 115 0.82 -14.19 -12.87
CA ARG A 115 -0.48 -14.83 -13.12
C ARG A 115 -0.46 -16.26 -12.60
N ARG A 116 -1.64 -16.73 -12.19
CA ARG A 116 -1.95 -18.14 -12.00
C ARG A 116 -3.26 -18.44 -12.73
N PHE A 117 -3.54 -19.71 -12.97
CA PHE A 117 -4.80 -20.13 -13.56
C PHE A 117 -5.96 -19.71 -12.63
N GLU A 118 -6.97 -19.04 -13.20
CA GLU A 118 -8.20 -18.56 -12.52
C GLU A 118 -8.03 -17.59 -11.31
N GLU A 119 -6.80 -17.20 -10.93
CA GLU A 119 -6.55 -16.14 -9.94
C GLU A 119 -6.38 -14.75 -10.58
N TRP A 120 -6.69 -13.69 -9.83
CA TRP A 120 -6.33 -12.31 -10.20
C TRP A 120 -4.81 -12.12 -10.26
N PRO A 121 -4.27 -11.34 -11.22
CA PRO A 121 -2.82 -11.12 -11.34
C PRO A 121 -2.26 -10.40 -10.10
N THR A 122 -1.11 -10.86 -9.63
CA THR A 122 -0.44 -10.28 -8.45
C THR A 122 0.90 -9.64 -8.81
N TYR A 123 1.19 -8.46 -8.26
CA TYR A 123 2.29 -7.62 -8.69
C TYR A 123 3.40 -7.53 -7.64
N ASN A 124 4.63 -7.88 -8.00
CA ASN A 124 5.79 -7.69 -7.11
C ASN A 124 6.31 -6.25 -7.23
N VAL A 125 5.54 -5.31 -6.67
CA VAL A 125 5.74 -3.88 -6.88
C VAL A 125 7.12 -3.41 -6.39
N GLY A 126 7.92 -2.89 -7.32
CA GLY A 126 9.22 -2.26 -7.07
C GLY A 126 9.14 -0.73 -7.12
N GLY A 127 10.22 -0.08 -7.56
CA GLY A 127 10.35 1.37 -7.57
C GLY A 127 10.84 1.93 -6.23
N GLY A 128 10.41 3.15 -5.89
CA GLY A 128 10.90 3.88 -4.72
C GLY A 128 10.42 5.33 -4.65
N PRO A 129 10.58 6.00 -3.49
CA PRO A 129 10.44 7.44 -3.40
C PRO A 129 11.52 8.13 -4.24
N ILE A 130 11.29 9.40 -4.61
CA ILE A 130 12.32 10.26 -5.19
C ILE A 130 13.48 10.49 -4.20
N ASP A 131 14.61 10.98 -4.71
CA ASP A 131 15.80 11.20 -3.89
C ASP A 131 15.57 12.25 -2.78
N ARG A 132 16.17 12.01 -1.61
CA ARG A 132 15.99 12.85 -0.41
C ARG A 132 16.49 14.28 -0.61
N THR A 133 17.50 14.51 -1.44
CA THR A 133 18.06 15.84 -1.72
C THR A 133 17.02 16.80 -2.30
N ILE A 134 16.19 16.31 -3.23
CA ILE A 134 15.17 17.11 -3.93
C ILE A 134 13.76 16.95 -3.35
N ALA A 135 13.52 15.93 -2.51
CA ALA A 135 12.20 15.65 -1.94
C ALA A 135 11.59 16.83 -1.16
N ALA A 136 12.40 17.65 -0.47
CA ALA A 136 11.91 18.83 0.24
C ALA A 136 11.40 19.93 -0.72
N GLY A 137 12.06 20.12 -1.87
CA GLY A 137 11.62 21.06 -2.90
C GLY A 137 10.30 20.64 -3.56
N ILE A 138 10.10 19.33 -3.76
CA ILE A 138 8.84 18.77 -4.27
C ILE A 138 7.71 18.84 -3.22
N ALA A 139 8.01 18.61 -1.94
CA ALA A 139 7.01 18.70 -0.88
C ALA A 139 6.46 20.13 -0.71
N ASN A 140 7.31 21.14 -0.87
CA ASN A 140 6.96 22.55 -0.72
C ASN A 140 6.62 23.25 -2.05
N LEU A 141 6.41 22.51 -3.14
CA LEU A 141 6.35 23.09 -4.50
C LEU A 141 5.24 24.14 -4.69
N SER A 142 4.12 24.01 -3.96
CA SER A 142 3.04 25.02 -3.95
C SER A 142 3.47 26.36 -3.34
N ALA A 143 4.40 26.37 -2.39
CA ALA A 143 4.98 27.60 -1.83
C ALA A 143 6.03 28.24 -2.76
N ARG A 144 6.41 27.55 -3.84
CA ARG A 144 7.39 27.99 -4.85
C ARG A 144 6.71 28.37 -6.19
N ALA A 145 5.39 28.60 -6.17
CA ALA A 145 4.60 28.91 -7.35
C ALA A 145 5.07 30.20 -8.07
N GLU A 146 5.54 31.20 -7.33
CA GLU A 146 6.09 32.44 -7.89
C GLU A 146 7.43 32.21 -8.62
N GLU A 147 8.27 31.30 -8.12
CA GLU A 147 9.52 30.91 -8.78
C GLU A 147 9.26 30.22 -10.11
N ILE A 148 8.28 29.31 -10.15
CA ILE A 148 7.80 28.63 -11.37
C ILE A 148 7.22 29.64 -12.36
N GLY A 149 6.43 30.60 -11.86
CA GLY A 149 5.69 31.59 -12.64
C GLY A 149 4.48 31.01 -13.37
N ASP A 150 3.84 31.80 -14.23
CA ASP A 150 2.79 31.31 -15.12
C ASP A 150 3.39 30.49 -16.28
N TRP A 151 3.67 29.23 -15.97
CA TRP A 151 4.07 28.20 -16.94
C TRP A 151 2.95 27.82 -17.93
N THR A 152 1.72 28.33 -17.76
CA THR A 152 0.58 28.05 -18.64
C THR A 152 0.34 29.13 -19.69
N ALA A 153 0.98 30.29 -19.60
CA ALA A 153 0.77 31.44 -20.49
C ALA A 153 0.98 31.12 -21.99
N ASP A 154 2.00 30.32 -22.32
CA ASP A 154 2.35 29.94 -23.70
C ASP A 154 1.54 28.72 -24.22
N LEU A 155 0.64 28.14 -23.41
CA LEU A 155 -0.12 26.95 -23.82
C LEU A 155 -1.29 27.32 -24.76
N PRO A 156 -1.56 26.51 -25.80
CA PRO A 156 -2.75 26.71 -26.65
C PRO A 156 -4.04 26.51 -25.85
N PRO A 157 -5.21 26.98 -26.33
CA PRO A 157 -6.49 26.73 -25.67
C PRO A 157 -6.75 25.23 -25.42
N LYS A 158 -7.31 24.91 -24.25
CA LYS A 158 -7.65 23.52 -23.88
C LYS A 158 -8.62 22.90 -24.90
N PRO A 159 -8.35 21.69 -25.43
CA PRO A 159 -9.26 21.03 -26.37
C PRO A 159 -10.62 20.71 -25.73
N ALA A 160 -11.66 20.51 -26.55
CA ALA A 160 -12.93 20.00 -26.07
C ALA A 160 -12.81 18.55 -25.53
N VAL A 161 -13.70 18.14 -24.62
CA VAL A 161 -13.75 16.76 -24.08
C VAL A 161 -15.06 16.08 -24.47
N SER A 162 -15.00 15.04 -25.28
CA SER A 162 -16.16 14.24 -25.69
C SER A 162 -16.36 13.03 -24.75
N PHE A 163 -17.14 13.19 -23.66
CA PHE A 163 -17.40 12.14 -22.65
C PHE A 163 -18.84 11.57 -22.63
N GLY A 164 -19.60 11.77 -23.72
CA GLY A 164 -20.97 11.28 -23.90
C GLY A 164 -21.12 9.76 -24.11
N THR A 165 -22.27 9.34 -24.63
CA THR A 165 -22.62 7.93 -24.89
C THR A 165 -21.55 7.23 -25.75
N GLY A 166 -21.13 6.03 -25.34
CA GLY A 166 -20.13 5.23 -26.06
C GLY A 166 -18.68 5.76 -25.99
N LYS A 167 -18.41 6.84 -25.24
CA LYS A 167 -17.07 7.41 -25.05
C LYS A 167 -16.36 6.93 -23.78
N LEU A 168 -17.12 6.43 -22.81
CA LEU A 168 -16.60 5.80 -21.59
C LEU A 168 -16.63 4.26 -21.70
N TYR A 169 -15.75 3.58 -20.95
CA TYR A 169 -15.63 2.12 -20.88
C TYR A 169 -15.24 1.63 -19.48
N GLY A 170 -15.14 0.30 -19.31
CA GLY A 170 -14.94 -0.36 -18.01
C GLY A 170 -16.26 -0.57 -17.24
N PRO A 171 -16.21 -1.01 -15.97
CA PRO A 171 -17.41 -1.33 -15.19
C PRO A 171 -18.35 -0.15 -14.98
N LYS A 172 -19.67 -0.41 -14.87
CA LYS A 172 -20.71 0.64 -14.75
C LYS A 172 -20.47 1.63 -13.60
N ALA A 173 -19.94 1.17 -12.47
CA ALA A 173 -19.60 2.04 -11.34
C ALA A 173 -18.44 3.01 -11.67
N TRP A 174 -17.39 2.52 -12.35
CA TRP A 174 -16.25 3.32 -12.82
C TRP A 174 -16.69 4.36 -13.86
N GLN A 175 -17.53 3.96 -14.82
CA GLN A 175 -18.09 4.91 -15.80
C GLN A 175 -18.94 6.02 -15.15
N ARG A 176 -19.65 5.72 -14.03
CA ARG A 176 -20.45 6.70 -13.30
C ARG A 176 -19.56 7.72 -12.57
N ASP A 177 -18.55 7.24 -11.84
CA ASP A 177 -17.57 8.07 -11.14
C ASP A 177 -16.80 8.99 -12.12
N LEU A 178 -16.22 8.39 -13.16
CA LEU A 178 -15.50 9.13 -14.22
C LEU A 178 -16.40 10.15 -14.93
N ARG A 179 -17.68 9.83 -15.19
CA ARG A 179 -18.63 10.81 -15.75
C ARG A 179 -18.87 11.97 -14.80
N SER A 180 -19.00 11.72 -13.49
CA SER A 180 -19.20 12.78 -12.50
C SER A 180 -18.03 13.77 -12.49
N LYS A 181 -16.80 13.25 -12.47
CA LYS A 181 -15.55 14.04 -12.48
C LYS A 181 -15.36 14.82 -13.77
N LEU A 182 -15.59 14.20 -14.93
CA LEU A 182 -15.53 14.90 -16.22
C LEU A 182 -16.65 15.95 -16.37
N GLN A 183 -17.83 15.72 -15.80
CA GLN A 183 -18.91 16.70 -15.77
C GLN A 183 -18.60 17.89 -14.84
N ALA A 184 -17.87 17.68 -13.75
CA ALA A 184 -17.40 18.76 -12.87
C ALA A 184 -16.28 19.60 -13.50
N ALA A 185 -15.36 18.97 -14.24
CA ALA A 185 -14.21 19.65 -14.86
C ALA A 185 -14.48 20.24 -16.26
N TYR A 186 -15.42 19.66 -17.03
CA TYR A 186 -15.68 19.99 -18.44
C TYR A 186 -17.18 20.01 -18.81
N GLY A 187 -18.07 20.05 -17.82
CA GLY A 187 -19.50 20.23 -18.07
C GLY A 187 -19.85 21.64 -18.56
N LYS A 188 -21.07 21.82 -19.06
CA LYS A 188 -21.58 23.13 -19.53
C LYS A 188 -21.54 24.26 -18.48
N ASN A 189 -21.47 23.90 -17.20
CA ASN A 189 -21.49 24.81 -16.05
C ASN A 189 -20.16 24.73 -15.27
N ALA A 190 -19.10 24.18 -15.86
CA ALA A 190 -17.78 24.11 -15.24
C ALA A 190 -16.99 25.40 -15.52
N GLU A 191 -16.48 26.04 -14.47
CA GLU A 191 -15.64 27.23 -14.61
C GLU A 191 -14.31 26.89 -15.32
N PRO A 192 -13.96 27.57 -16.43
CA PRO A 192 -12.70 27.32 -17.12
C PRO A 192 -11.49 27.59 -16.23
N ARG A 193 -10.64 26.57 -16.03
CA ARG A 193 -9.38 26.71 -15.29
C ARG A 193 -8.14 26.38 -16.11
N ALA A 194 -7.06 27.10 -15.83
CA ALA A 194 -5.71 26.75 -16.27
C ALA A 194 -5.33 25.32 -15.85
N SER A 195 -4.27 24.78 -16.47
CA SER A 195 -3.70 23.52 -16.00
C SER A 195 -3.01 23.70 -14.66
N ARG A 196 -3.11 22.67 -13.83
CA ARG A 196 -2.49 22.60 -12.50
C ARG A 196 -1.38 21.57 -12.53
N PHE A 197 -0.45 21.68 -11.58
CA PHE A 197 0.50 20.62 -11.26
C PHE A 197 0.12 19.95 -9.94
N MET A 198 0.51 18.69 -9.76
CA MET A 198 0.34 17.97 -8.49
C MET A 198 1.49 17.02 -8.21
N ALA A 199 2.03 17.09 -6.99
CA ALA A 199 3.03 16.16 -6.49
C ALA A 199 2.36 14.85 -6.04
N GLY A 200 2.63 13.73 -6.73
CA GLY A 200 1.93 12.46 -6.50
C GLY A 200 2.74 11.23 -6.89
N ALA A 201 2.24 10.04 -6.54
CA ALA A 201 2.88 8.81 -6.96
C ALA A 201 2.52 8.48 -8.42
N ILE A 202 3.48 7.95 -9.18
CA ILE A 202 3.31 7.52 -10.56
C ILE A 202 3.54 6.01 -10.62
N ALA A 203 2.68 5.29 -11.32
CA ALA A 203 2.78 3.85 -11.52
C ALA A 203 3.27 3.54 -12.94
N SER A 204 4.20 2.60 -13.04
CA SER A 204 4.99 2.32 -14.23
C SER A 204 4.94 0.84 -14.57
N SER A 205 4.75 0.46 -15.84
CA SER A 205 4.92 -0.92 -16.28
C SER A 205 5.08 -1.03 -17.80
N ASP A 206 5.56 -2.16 -18.30
CA ASP A 206 5.64 -2.46 -19.73
C ASP A 206 4.26 -2.75 -20.40
N ARG A 207 3.16 -2.20 -19.85
CA ARG A 207 1.79 -2.34 -20.38
C ARG A 207 1.08 -0.99 -20.49
N LEU A 208 0.56 -0.71 -21.67
CA LEU A 208 -0.33 0.42 -21.93
C LEU A 208 -1.75 0.13 -21.36
N ILE A 209 -2.05 0.63 -20.17
CA ILE A 209 -3.29 0.29 -19.46
C ILE A 209 -4.52 1.00 -20.05
N LYS A 210 -5.31 0.25 -20.81
CA LYS A 210 -6.59 0.67 -21.42
C LYS A 210 -7.82 0.00 -20.80
N ASP A 211 -7.67 -0.71 -19.67
CA ASP A 211 -8.77 -1.36 -18.96
C ASP A 211 -8.68 -1.06 -17.45
N PRO A 212 -9.71 -0.42 -16.85
CA PRO A 212 -9.77 -0.21 -15.41
C PRO A 212 -9.63 -1.48 -14.57
N GLN A 213 -10.04 -2.66 -15.08
CA GLN A 213 -9.91 -3.92 -14.33
C GLN A 213 -8.46 -4.27 -14.03
N VAL A 214 -7.52 -3.91 -14.90
CA VAL A 214 -6.07 -4.09 -14.66
C VAL A 214 -5.54 -3.10 -13.61
N LEU A 215 -6.18 -1.93 -13.46
CA LEU A 215 -5.84 -0.99 -12.39
C LEU A 215 -6.34 -1.42 -11.00
N PHE A 216 -7.38 -2.25 -10.87
CA PHE A 216 -7.94 -2.54 -9.54
C PHE A 216 -6.95 -3.20 -8.56
N PRO A 217 -6.11 -4.19 -8.96
CA PRO A 217 -5.00 -4.68 -8.14
C PRO A 217 -3.92 -3.61 -7.84
N TRP A 218 -3.75 -2.62 -8.73
CA TRP A 218 -2.76 -1.56 -8.56
C TRP A 218 -3.26 -0.48 -7.59
N ILE A 219 -4.47 0.03 -7.76
CA ILE A 219 -5.13 1.01 -6.88
C ILE A 219 -5.19 0.48 -5.43
N THR A 220 -5.50 -0.80 -5.25
CA THR A 220 -5.52 -1.42 -3.93
C THR A 220 -4.13 -1.57 -3.29
N THR A 221 -3.05 -1.55 -4.08
CA THR A 221 -1.65 -1.66 -3.63
C THR A 221 -0.96 -0.29 -3.49
N ALA A 222 -1.31 0.68 -4.34
CA ALA A 222 -0.71 2.00 -4.48
C ALA A 222 -1.80 3.09 -4.52
N ARG A 223 -2.58 3.19 -3.43
CA ARG A 223 -3.78 4.05 -3.32
C ARG A 223 -3.56 5.54 -3.66
N SER A 224 -2.33 6.03 -3.57
CA SER A 224 -1.95 7.43 -3.84
C SER A 224 -1.36 7.66 -5.23
N MET A 225 -1.55 6.73 -6.18
CA MET A 225 -1.09 6.91 -7.55
C MET A 225 -2.06 7.79 -8.35
N LEU A 226 -1.56 8.86 -8.97
CA LEU A 226 -2.36 9.79 -9.77
C LEU A 226 -2.29 9.51 -11.27
N ALA A 227 -1.19 8.90 -11.72
CA ALA A 227 -0.89 8.68 -13.13
C ALA A 227 -0.29 7.28 -13.38
N VAL A 228 -0.53 6.74 -14.58
CA VAL A 228 0.07 5.51 -15.11
C VAL A 228 0.82 5.76 -16.43
N GLU A 229 2.04 5.27 -16.52
CA GLU A 229 2.95 5.38 -17.66
C GLU A 229 3.83 4.12 -17.79
N MET A 230 4.87 4.15 -18.64
CA MET A 230 5.55 2.94 -19.09
C MET A 230 7.09 2.95 -18.94
N GLU A 231 7.72 4.02 -18.44
CA GLU A 231 9.19 4.16 -18.52
C GLU A 231 9.89 4.54 -17.21
N SER A 232 9.20 5.21 -16.29
CA SER A 232 9.85 5.85 -15.13
C SER A 232 10.43 4.84 -14.13
N ALA A 233 9.95 3.59 -14.08
CA ALA A 233 10.57 2.56 -13.26
C ALA A 233 11.92 2.09 -13.84
N GLY A 234 12.06 2.06 -15.16
CA GLY A 234 13.33 1.83 -15.85
C GLY A 234 14.35 2.90 -15.50
N VAL A 235 13.99 4.17 -15.67
CA VAL A 235 14.86 5.32 -15.32
C VAL A 235 15.22 5.31 -13.83
N HIS A 236 14.22 5.20 -12.93
CA HIS A 236 14.45 5.12 -11.48
C HIS A 236 15.38 3.95 -11.11
N ARG A 237 15.37 2.83 -11.84
CA ARG A 237 16.30 1.71 -11.61
C ARG A 237 17.71 2.00 -12.15
N ALA A 238 17.84 2.73 -13.25
CA ALA A 238 19.11 3.12 -13.85
C ALA A 238 19.87 4.21 -13.08
N THR A 239 19.16 5.21 -12.53
CA THR A 239 19.76 6.35 -11.81
C THR A 239 19.89 6.12 -10.31
N ARG A 240 19.34 5.01 -9.79
CA ARG A 240 19.37 4.69 -8.35
C ARG A 240 20.80 4.71 -7.83
N ASP A 241 20.98 5.35 -6.68
CA ASP A 241 22.28 5.45 -5.99
C ASP A 241 23.38 6.14 -6.85
N LYS A 242 23.01 6.78 -7.97
CA LYS A 242 23.88 7.53 -8.90
C LYS A 242 23.50 9.02 -9.01
N THR A 243 22.25 9.32 -9.37
CA THR A 243 21.76 10.71 -9.57
C THR A 243 20.25 10.80 -9.30
N PRO A 244 19.75 11.89 -8.70
CA PRO A 244 18.33 12.13 -8.55
C PRO A 244 17.57 12.07 -9.88
N MET A 245 16.34 11.54 -9.85
CA MET A 245 15.42 11.62 -10.98
C MET A 245 14.02 12.06 -10.56
N ILE A 246 13.33 12.71 -11.49
CA ILE A 246 11.93 13.15 -11.37
C ILE A 246 11.22 12.81 -12.67
N SER A 247 10.01 12.25 -12.59
CA SER A 247 9.10 12.16 -13.72
C SER A 247 8.08 13.30 -13.69
N ILE A 248 7.87 13.93 -14.84
CA ILE A 248 6.93 15.03 -15.09
C ILE A 248 5.99 14.58 -16.21
N ARG A 249 4.74 14.28 -15.86
CA ARG A 249 3.79 13.64 -16.79
C ARG A 249 2.52 14.47 -16.96
N GLY A 250 2.28 14.95 -18.18
CA GLY A 250 1.01 15.58 -18.57
C GLY A 250 -0.08 14.53 -18.81
N LEU A 251 -1.30 14.75 -18.31
CA LEU A 251 -2.38 13.76 -18.42
C LEU A 251 -3.05 13.80 -19.81
N SER A 252 -2.71 12.85 -20.70
CA SER A 252 -3.20 12.79 -22.08
C SER A 252 -4.59 12.16 -22.24
N ASP A 253 -4.96 11.32 -21.28
CA ASP A 253 -6.22 10.61 -21.20
C ASP A 253 -6.48 10.20 -19.74
N ILE A 254 -7.72 9.80 -19.42
CA ILE A 254 -8.09 9.24 -18.11
C ILE A 254 -8.55 7.80 -18.34
N VAL A 255 -8.05 6.84 -17.57
CA VAL A 255 -8.35 5.41 -17.80
C VAL A 255 -9.84 5.16 -17.59
N GLY A 256 -10.53 4.69 -18.64
CA GLY A 256 -11.99 4.63 -18.73
C GLY A 256 -12.61 5.61 -19.74
N LEU A 257 -11.86 6.60 -20.25
CA LEU A 257 -12.25 7.51 -21.33
C LEU A 257 -11.52 7.14 -22.62
N LYS A 258 -12.21 7.16 -23.76
CA LYS A 258 -11.56 6.97 -25.08
C LYS A 258 -10.61 8.15 -25.37
N ARG A 259 -9.33 7.84 -25.59
CA ARG A 259 -8.26 8.80 -25.89
C ARG A 259 -8.63 9.71 -27.07
N GLN A 260 -8.25 10.98 -26.97
CA GLN A 260 -8.49 12.03 -27.96
C GLN A 260 -7.15 12.66 -28.32
N GLU A 261 -6.79 12.70 -29.61
CA GLU A 261 -5.44 13.07 -30.05
C GLU A 261 -5.02 14.49 -29.67
N ALA A 262 -5.95 15.46 -29.72
CA ALA A 262 -5.70 16.84 -29.31
C ALA A 262 -5.21 16.93 -27.85
N TRP A 263 -5.72 16.07 -26.97
CA TRP A 263 -5.28 16.01 -25.57
C TRP A 263 -3.91 15.36 -25.39
N THR A 264 -3.45 14.52 -26.33
CA THR A 264 -2.05 14.07 -26.36
C THR A 264 -1.12 15.26 -26.61
N LYS A 265 -1.38 16.04 -27.66
CA LYS A 265 -0.54 17.20 -28.03
C LYS A 265 -0.54 18.27 -26.94
N TYR A 266 -1.71 18.56 -26.35
CA TYR A 266 -1.81 19.46 -25.20
C TYR A 266 -1.02 18.95 -23.98
N ALA A 267 -1.11 17.65 -23.66
CA ALA A 267 -0.39 17.07 -22.52
C ALA A 267 1.14 17.11 -22.69
N CYS A 268 1.67 16.89 -23.90
CA CYS A 268 3.10 17.05 -24.18
C CYS A 268 3.57 18.48 -23.91
N LEU A 269 2.85 19.48 -24.44
CA LEU A 269 3.15 20.90 -24.22
C LEU A 269 3.06 21.30 -22.74
N SER A 270 2.00 20.86 -22.06
CA SER A 270 1.78 21.10 -20.62
C SER A 270 2.95 20.54 -19.77
N ALA A 271 3.37 19.30 -20.03
CA ALA A 271 4.50 18.68 -19.33
C ALA A 271 5.83 19.41 -19.58
N ALA A 272 6.08 19.80 -20.84
CA ALA A 272 7.31 20.49 -21.22
C ALA A 272 7.39 21.92 -20.66
N ALA A 273 6.30 22.69 -20.72
CA ALA A 273 6.22 24.03 -20.15
C ALA A 273 6.35 24.01 -18.62
N PHE A 274 5.70 23.04 -17.95
CA PHE A 274 5.90 22.85 -16.51
C PHE A 274 7.33 22.44 -16.15
N ALA A 275 7.98 21.57 -16.95
CA ALA A 275 9.39 21.22 -16.73
C ALA A 275 10.32 22.43 -16.83
N ARG A 276 10.07 23.35 -17.77
CA ARG A 276 10.78 24.64 -17.88
C ARG A 276 10.56 25.52 -16.64
N GLY A 277 9.33 25.61 -16.15
CA GLY A 277 8.99 26.31 -14.91
C GLY A 277 9.65 25.69 -13.67
N TYR A 278 9.66 24.37 -13.55
CA TYR A 278 10.27 23.64 -12.44
C TYR A 278 11.79 23.87 -12.30
N LEU A 279 12.51 24.01 -13.42
CA LEU A 279 13.94 24.37 -13.36
C LEU A 279 14.20 25.73 -12.70
N ARG A 280 13.25 26.67 -12.75
CA ARG A 280 13.38 27.96 -12.06
C ARG A 280 13.39 27.85 -10.53
N THR A 281 12.97 26.70 -9.97
CA THR A 281 13.04 26.44 -8.52
C THR A 281 14.41 25.89 -8.07
N GLN A 282 15.46 26.05 -8.90
CA GLN A 282 16.84 25.55 -8.69
C GLN A 282 16.91 24.15 -8.02
N PRO A 283 16.29 23.10 -8.59
CA PRO A 283 16.21 21.79 -7.95
C PRO A 283 17.57 21.11 -7.71
N VAL A 284 18.60 21.51 -8.47
CA VAL A 284 20.02 21.23 -8.21
C VAL A 284 20.85 22.48 -8.53
N SER A 285 22.02 22.66 -7.93
CA SER A 285 22.88 23.81 -8.25
C SER A 285 23.29 23.80 -9.74
N PRO A 286 23.08 24.88 -10.51
CA PRO A 286 23.67 25.01 -11.84
C PRO A 286 25.20 25.02 -11.75
N GLY A 287 25.88 24.25 -12.61
CA GLY A 287 27.34 24.29 -12.72
C GLY A 287 27.81 25.68 -13.18
N GLY A 288 28.88 26.18 -12.55
CA GLY A 288 29.30 27.58 -12.66
C GLY A 288 29.77 28.01 -14.05
N GLY A 289 28.82 28.38 -14.91
CA GLY A 289 29.07 29.18 -16.10
C GLY A 289 29.04 30.68 -15.77
N ALA A 290 30.16 31.19 -15.24
CA ALA A 290 30.39 32.63 -15.19
C ALA A 290 31.06 33.09 -16.49
N GLU A 291 30.55 34.16 -17.10
CA GLU A 291 31.37 34.94 -18.05
C GLU A 291 32.45 35.70 -17.28
N PRO A 292 33.63 35.94 -17.89
CA PRO A 292 34.74 36.58 -17.20
C PRO A 292 34.52 38.08 -17.02
N SER A 293 34.42 38.54 -15.76
CA SER A 293 34.52 39.95 -15.38
C SER A 293 35.51 40.10 -14.22
N ASP A 294 36.37 41.12 -14.30
CA ASP A 294 37.62 41.25 -13.55
C ASP A 294 37.54 41.26 -12.01
N GLY A 295 38.61 40.72 -11.41
CA GLY A 295 39.43 41.40 -10.40
C GLY A 295 38.73 42.09 -9.22
N GLY A 296 38.59 41.37 -8.11
CA GLY A 296 38.24 41.94 -6.81
C GLY A 296 38.78 41.08 -5.65
N ASP A 297 39.96 41.43 -5.14
CA ASP A 297 40.54 40.82 -3.95
C ASP A 297 39.92 41.43 -2.67
N THR A 298 39.51 40.59 -1.71
CA THR A 298 39.66 40.92 -0.28
C THR A 298 39.43 39.72 0.65
N SER A 299 40.36 39.59 1.60
CA SER A 299 40.28 38.90 2.90
C SER A 299 38.87 38.64 3.48
N GLY A 300 38.59 37.40 3.89
CA GLY A 300 37.34 37.02 4.54
C GLY A 300 37.28 37.26 6.07
N VAL A 301 36.09 37.01 6.63
CA VAL A 301 35.80 36.82 8.06
C VAL A 301 34.78 35.68 8.19
N ALA A 302 34.95 34.80 9.19
CA ALA A 302 33.97 33.78 9.54
C ALA A 302 33.29 34.13 10.88
N PRO A 303 31.95 34.30 10.94
CA PRO A 303 31.19 34.38 12.18
C PRO A 303 30.85 32.98 12.72
N GLN A 304 30.93 32.80 14.04
CA GLN A 304 30.41 31.62 14.73
C GLN A 304 29.03 31.90 15.34
N GLY A 305 28.07 31.00 15.09
CA GLY A 305 27.01 30.63 16.05
C GLY A 305 25.83 31.59 16.28
N VAL A 306 24.76 30.99 16.85
CA VAL A 306 23.48 31.60 17.29
C VAL A 306 22.68 32.25 16.11
N VAL A 307 21.35 32.10 15.98
CA VAL A 307 20.28 31.71 16.91
C VAL A 307 19.48 30.52 16.37
N ALA A 308 18.83 29.77 17.26
CA ALA A 308 17.87 28.73 16.89
C ALA A 308 16.43 29.29 16.96
N ASP A 309 15.83 29.58 15.80
CA ASP A 309 14.45 30.04 15.73
C ASP A 309 13.45 28.88 15.86
N GLN A 310 12.48 29.05 16.75
CA GLN A 310 11.33 28.16 16.88
C GLN A 310 10.23 28.59 15.91
N VAL A 311 9.96 27.80 14.88
CA VAL A 311 8.70 27.86 14.12
C VAL A 311 8.01 26.50 14.23
N GLY A 312 7.18 26.35 15.26
CA GLY A 312 6.35 25.17 15.45
C GLY A 312 4.99 25.34 14.79
N GLN A 313 4.71 24.55 13.75
CA GLN A 313 3.34 24.24 13.30
C GLN A 313 3.24 22.74 12.97
N ASP A 314 2.68 22.00 13.92
CA ASP A 314 2.03 20.69 13.83
C ASP A 314 2.48 19.72 12.72
N ALA A 315 3.58 19.02 12.98
CA ALA A 315 3.83 17.73 12.35
C ALA A 315 2.79 16.70 12.84
N GLN A 316 1.70 16.54 12.08
CA GLN A 316 0.70 15.51 12.33
C GLN A 316 1.29 14.11 12.14
N GLU A 317 1.13 13.24 13.14
CA GLU A 317 1.55 11.84 13.07
C GLU A 317 0.40 10.94 12.58
N GLU A 318 0.75 9.82 11.93
CA GLU A 318 -0.22 8.83 11.43
C GLU A 318 -0.33 7.65 12.41
N GLY A 319 -1.47 7.56 13.08
CA GLY A 319 -1.82 6.50 14.02
C GLY A 319 -2.64 5.40 13.35
N PHE A 320 -2.50 4.19 13.88
CA PHE A 320 -3.29 3.02 13.47
C PHE A 320 -3.95 2.43 14.73
N PRO A 321 -5.30 2.38 14.80
CA PRO A 321 -5.97 1.75 15.92
C PRO A 321 -5.74 0.24 15.86
N ASN A 322 -5.83 -0.44 16.99
CA ASN A 322 -5.76 -1.91 17.01
C ASN A 322 -7.09 -2.59 16.62
N LEU A 323 -8.01 -1.86 15.97
CA LEU A 323 -9.37 -2.27 15.63
C LEU A 323 -9.52 -2.52 14.11
N ILE A 324 -10.04 -3.68 13.74
CA ILE A 324 -10.33 -4.07 12.35
C ILE A 324 -11.83 -4.31 12.18
N LEU A 325 -12.50 -3.52 11.35
CA LEU A 325 -13.93 -3.67 11.08
C LEU A 325 -14.26 -5.03 10.44
N LEU A 326 -15.21 -5.76 11.03
CA LEU A 326 -15.83 -6.95 10.46
C LEU A 326 -16.92 -6.50 9.45
N ARG A 327 -16.67 -6.70 8.16
CA ARG A 327 -17.57 -6.28 7.07
C ARG A 327 -18.68 -7.29 6.79
N ARG A 328 -18.37 -8.58 6.96
CA ARG A 328 -19.32 -9.68 6.71
C ARG A 328 -19.07 -10.83 7.66
N PHE A 329 -20.17 -11.45 8.07
CA PHE A 329 -20.31 -12.73 8.74
C PHE A 329 -21.47 -13.47 8.04
N PRO A 330 -21.67 -14.78 8.25
CA PRO A 330 -22.73 -15.52 7.58
C PRO A 330 -24.11 -14.95 7.88
N GLU A 331 -24.98 -14.87 6.86
CA GLU A 331 -26.26 -14.17 6.95
C GLU A 331 -27.33 -14.99 7.70
N THR A 332 -27.24 -16.33 7.64
CA THR A 332 -28.11 -17.27 8.36
C THR A 332 -27.47 -17.74 9.67
N LEU A 333 -28.27 -17.77 10.74
CA LEU A 333 -28.01 -18.54 11.95
C LEU A 333 -28.91 -19.76 11.97
N PHE A 334 -28.32 -20.94 12.08
CA PHE A 334 -29.03 -22.22 12.18
C PHE A 334 -29.21 -22.57 13.66
N VAL A 335 -30.40 -23.00 14.06
CA VAL A 335 -30.71 -23.43 15.43
C VAL A 335 -31.45 -24.76 15.37
N ALA A 336 -31.07 -25.73 16.21
CA ALA A 336 -31.75 -27.03 16.29
C ALA A 336 -31.64 -27.65 17.69
N PRO A 337 -32.57 -28.53 18.11
CA PRO A 337 -32.39 -29.33 19.31
C PRO A 337 -31.10 -30.17 19.22
N SER A 338 -30.24 -30.11 20.25
CA SER A 338 -29.01 -30.90 20.25
C SER A 338 -29.21 -32.27 20.88
N LEU A 339 -28.58 -33.30 20.30
CA LEU A 339 -28.58 -34.66 20.86
C LEU A 339 -27.65 -34.82 22.08
N ARG A 340 -26.85 -33.78 22.42
CA ARG A 340 -25.92 -33.77 23.56
C ARG A 340 -25.85 -32.38 24.21
N ASN A 341 -26.04 -32.29 25.52
CA ASN A 341 -26.22 -31.01 26.23
C ASN A 341 -24.94 -30.17 26.43
N THR A 342 -23.76 -30.63 26.03
CA THR A 342 -22.49 -29.88 26.19
C THR A 342 -21.64 -29.95 24.94
N ARG A 343 -20.86 -28.89 24.67
CA ARG A 343 -19.95 -28.87 23.52
C ARG A 343 -18.99 -30.06 23.52
N GLN A 344 -18.48 -30.44 24.68
CA GLN A 344 -17.54 -31.56 24.81
C GLN A 344 -18.17 -32.90 24.40
N ALA A 345 -19.42 -33.15 24.79
CA ALA A 345 -20.13 -34.38 24.41
C ALA A 345 -20.50 -34.40 22.91
N VAL A 346 -20.86 -33.26 22.33
CA VAL A 346 -21.05 -33.11 20.87
C VAL A 346 -19.73 -33.37 20.13
N TRP A 347 -18.63 -32.77 20.58
CA TRP A 347 -17.31 -32.95 19.97
C TRP A 347 -16.79 -34.40 20.11
N ALA A 348 -17.10 -35.10 21.20
CA ALA A 348 -16.79 -36.52 21.36
C ALA A 348 -17.51 -37.37 20.29
N ALA A 349 -18.83 -37.25 20.20
CA ALA A 349 -19.64 -37.98 19.20
C ALA A 349 -19.16 -37.71 17.75
N LEU A 350 -18.84 -36.44 17.42
CA LEU A 350 -18.28 -36.08 16.11
C LEU A 350 -16.93 -36.76 15.79
N ASN A 351 -16.20 -37.29 16.78
CA ASN A 351 -14.93 -38.00 16.57
C ASN A 351 -15.02 -39.52 16.79
N GLU A 352 -16.09 -40.05 17.40
CA GLU A 352 -16.27 -41.50 17.65
C GLU A 352 -16.42 -42.29 16.32
N ASP A 353 -17.19 -41.78 15.35
CA ASP A 353 -17.35 -42.42 14.03
C ASP A 353 -16.11 -42.31 13.11
N ALA A 354 -15.05 -41.59 13.50
CA ALA A 354 -13.89 -41.33 12.64
C ALA A 354 -12.90 -42.52 12.56
N SER A 355 -13.34 -43.72 12.94
CA SER A 355 -12.52 -44.92 13.18
C SER A 355 -12.12 -45.69 11.92
N GLY A 356 -11.39 -45.02 11.01
CA GLY A 356 -10.68 -45.68 9.90
C GLY A 356 -10.66 -44.93 8.56
N GLN A 357 -11.45 -43.86 8.44
CA GLN A 357 -11.46 -42.98 7.26
C GLN A 357 -10.65 -41.70 7.52
N PRO A 358 -10.09 -41.04 6.49
CA PRO A 358 -9.46 -39.73 6.66
C PRO A 358 -10.49 -38.74 7.21
N ALA A 359 -10.17 -38.09 8.33
CA ALA A 359 -11.13 -37.26 9.07
C ALA A 359 -11.73 -36.14 8.20
N GLU A 360 -13.01 -36.29 7.87
CA GLU A 360 -13.80 -35.28 7.16
C GLU A 360 -13.81 -33.96 7.96
N TYR A 361 -13.78 -32.83 7.26
CA TYR A 361 -13.73 -31.54 7.91
C TYR A 361 -15.07 -31.20 8.58
N VAL A 362 -15.06 -31.22 9.91
CA VAL A 362 -16.16 -30.73 10.73
C VAL A 362 -15.96 -29.23 11.02
N PRO A 363 -16.89 -28.34 10.62
CA PRO A 363 -16.84 -26.93 11.00
C PRO A 363 -16.94 -26.74 12.51
N ASN A 364 -16.30 -25.70 13.04
CA ASN A 364 -16.22 -25.40 14.47
C ASN A 364 -17.17 -24.25 14.88
N ALA A 365 -17.67 -23.49 13.89
CA ALA A 365 -18.44 -22.24 14.01
C ALA A 365 -19.89 -22.41 14.52
N TRP A 366 -20.04 -23.26 15.52
CA TRP A 366 -21.26 -23.57 16.25
C TRP A 366 -21.02 -23.46 17.76
N THR A 367 -22.07 -23.55 18.59
CA THR A 367 -22.01 -23.72 20.05
C THR A 367 -23.30 -24.36 20.59
N ILE A 368 -23.30 -24.75 21.87
CA ILE A 368 -24.50 -25.26 22.57
C ILE A 368 -24.95 -24.23 23.61
N HIS A 369 -26.24 -23.98 23.71
CA HIS A 369 -26.84 -23.16 24.76
C HIS A 369 -28.30 -23.59 25.00
N GLU A 370 -28.69 -23.76 26.26
CA GLU A 370 -30.05 -24.16 26.67
C GLU A 370 -30.60 -25.40 25.91
N GLY A 371 -29.76 -26.42 25.71
CA GLY A 371 -30.11 -27.65 24.98
C GLY A 371 -30.12 -27.51 23.45
N ASN A 372 -30.01 -26.30 22.92
CA ASN A 372 -30.03 -26.03 21.48
C ASN A 372 -28.60 -25.89 20.91
N PHE A 373 -28.42 -26.40 19.70
CA PHE A 373 -27.25 -26.24 18.86
C PHE A 373 -27.42 -25.00 17.97
N TYR A 374 -26.48 -24.07 18.03
CA TYR A 374 -26.45 -22.84 17.24
C TYR A 374 -25.27 -22.87 16.27
N SER A 375 -25.43 -22.51 15.00
CA SER A 375 -24.35 -22.56 14.00
C SER A 375 -24.40 -21.45 12.95
N LEU A 376 -23.23 -20.96 12.54
CA LEU A 376 -23.04 -20.05 11.39
C LEU A 376 -22.74 -20.80 10.07
N VAL A 377 -22.79 -22.14 10.09
CA VAL A 377 -22.63 -23.03 8.93
C VAL A 377 -23.81 -24.00 8.91
N ASP A 378 -24.37 -24.25 7.72
CA ASP A 378 -25.51 -25.17 7.55
C ASP A 378 -25.15 -26.58 8.08
N PRO A 379 -25.86 -27.09 9.11
CA PRO A 379 -25.54 -28.39 9.69
C PRO A 379 -25.76 -29.55 8.71
N GLU A 380 -26.74 -29.43 7.80
CA GLU A 380 -27.12 -30.49 6.85
C GLU A 380 -26.03 -30.74 5.79
N LEU A 381 -25.18 -29.74 5.54
CA LEU A 381 -24.06 -29.81 4.59
C LEU A 381 -22.76 -30.36 5.22
N SER A 382 -22.82 -30.98 6.39
CA SER A 382 -21.65 -31.52 7.09
C SER A 382 -22.03 -32.58 8.13
N ARG A 383 -21.03 -33.21 8.76
CA ARG A 383 -21.24 -34.13 9.89
C ARG A 383 -21.88 -33.49 11.13
N LEU A 384 -22.11 -32.17 11.16
CA LEU A 384 -22.88 -31.52 12.23
C LEU A 384 -24.35 -31.98 12.26
N GLY A 385 -24.90 -32.46 11.13
CA GLY A 385 -26.23 -33.08 11.10
C GLY A 385 -26.39 -34.34 11.95
N THR A 386 -25.30 -35.04 12.33
CA THR A 386 -25.39 -36.29 13.13
C THR A 386 -25.52 -36.07 14.64
N VAL A 387 -25.50 -34.81 15.11
CA VAL A 387 -25.49 -34.43 16.54
C VAL A 387 -26.64 -33.49 16.93
N ILE A 388 -27.63 -33.35 16.05
CA ILE A 388 -28.84 -32.53 16.22
C ILE A 388 -30.08 -33.31 15.78
N ASP A 389 -31.27 -32.84 16.17
CA ASP A 389 -32.50 -33.21 15.45
C ASP A 389 -32.58 -32.40 14.15
N VAL A 390 -32.31 -33.07 13.02
CA VAL A 390 -32.38 -32.48 11.68
C VAL A 390 -33.81 -32.07 11.30
N GLY A 391 -34.84 -32.71 11.89
CA GLY A 391 -36.24 -32.32 11.70
C GLY A 391 -36.61 -31.00 12.41
N GLY A 392 -35.77 -30.53 13.33
CA GLY A 392 -35.95 -29.30 14.11
C GLY A 392 -35.00 -28.16 13.74
N ILE A 393 -34.47 -28.11 12.51
CA ILE A 393 -33.56 -27.02 12.08
C ILE A 393 -34.36 -25.77 11.68
N ASP A 394 -34.38 -24.80 12.58
CA ASP A 394 -34.81 -23.43 12.30
C ASP A 394 -33.66 -22.59 11.70
N ARG A 395 -34.04 -21.57 10.92
CA ARG A 395 -33.14 -20.68 10.17
C ARG A 395 -33.53 -19.22 10.42
N PHE A 396 -32.66 -18.47 11.10
CA PHE A 396 -32.85 -17.06 11.48
C PHE A 396 -31.88 -16.13 10.76
N GLU A 397 -32.15 -14.82 10.74
CA GLU A 397 -31.10 -13.85 10.36
C GLU A 397 -30.07 -13.76 11.49
N ALA A 398 -28.79 -14.06 11.21
CA ALA A 398 -27.72 -13.93 12.20
C ALA A 398 -27.57 -12.50 12.75
N ARG A 399 -28.12 -11.51 12.04
CA ARG A 399 -28.22 -10.10 12.43
C ARG A 399 -29.10 -9.86 13.66
N GLU A 400 -30.13 -10.68 13.89
CA GLU A 400 -31.00 -10.59 15.09
C GLU A 400 -30.22 -10.86 16.39
N TRP A 401 -29.19 -11.71 16.33
CA TRP A 401 -28.24 -11.95 17.42
C TRP A 401 -27.09 -10.94 17.40
N ALA A 402 -26.54 -10.62 16.21
CA ALA A 402 -25.41 -9.70 16.07
C ALA A 402 -25.73 -8.27 16.54
N TYR A 403 -26.97 -7.82 16.37
CA TYR A 403 -27.43 -6.47 16.68
C TYR A 403 -28.49 -6.44 17.79
N SER A 404 -28.69 -7.57 18.50
CA SER A 404 -29.60 -7.65 19.63
C SER A 404 -29.23 -6.69 20.75
N ASP A 405 -30.22 -6.15 21.45
CA ASP A 405 -29.98 -5.50 22.75
C ASP A 405 -29.88 -6.51 23.90
N ASP A 406 -30.38 -7.74 23.70
CA ASP A 406 -30.20 -8.87 24.62
C ASP A 406 -28.73 -9.32 24.67
N ASP A 407 -28.16 -9.21 25.86
CA ASP A 407 -26.77 -9.52 26.14
C ASP A 407 -26.45 -11.02 26.06
N ALA A 408 -27.41 -11.92 26.28
CA ALA A 408 -27.22 -13.36 26.11
C ALA A 408 -27.05 -13.70 24.62
N ARG A 409 -27.97 -13.24 23.76
CA ARG A 409 -27.86 -13.34 22.30
C ARG A 409 -26.56 -12.72 21.78
N ARG A 410 -26.18 -11.54 22.29
CA ARG A 410 -24.94 -10.84 21.91
C ARG A 410 -23.68 -11.64 22.28
N ARG A 411 -23.64 -12.26 23.48
CA ARG A 411 -22.54 -13.13 23.93
C ARG A 411 -22.47 -14.42 23.11
N LEU A 412 -23.61 -15.04 22.82
CA LEU A 412 -23.72 -16.23 21.97
C LEU A 412 -23.17 -15.96 20.56
N PHE A 413 -23.52 -14.80 19.97
CA PHE A 413 -22.95 -14.36 18.69
C PHE A 413 -21.43 -14.16 18.76
N VAL A 414 -20.91 -13.55 19.82
CA VAL A 414 -19.45 -13.40 20.03
C VAL A 414 -18.75 -14.75 20.19
N GLN A 415 -19.36 -15.74 20.85
CA GLN A 415 -18.84 -17.11 20.85
C GLN A 415 -18.77 -17.67 19.43
N LEU A 416 -19.85 -17.57 18.65
CA LEU A 416 -19.88 -18.06 17.27
C LEU A 416 -18.83 -17.38 16.38
N LEU A 417 -18.64 -16.05 16.50
CA LEU A 417 -17.55 -15.32 15.84
C LEU A 417 -16.16 -15.81 16.30
N ASN A 418 -15.98 -16.03 17.61
CA ASN A 418 -14.75 -16.58 18.19
C ASN A 418 -14.45 -18.00 17.71
N ARG A 419 -15.46 -18.79 17.31
CA ARG A 419 -15.27 -20.10 16.66
C ARG A 419 -15.03 -19.97 15.15
N ALA A 420 -15.75 -19.09 14.46
CA ALA A 420 -15.57 -18.83 13.03
C ALA A 420 -14.15 -18.34 12.69
N ILE A 421 -13.61 -17.40 13.48
CA ILE A 421 -12.23 -16.90 13.30
C ILE A 421 -11.17 -17.98 13.57
N ARG A 422 -11.45 -19.00 14.41
CA ARG A 422 -10.55 -20.13 14.65
C ARG A 422 -10.39 -20.98 13.38
N ASP A 423 -11.45 -21.16 12.60
CA ASP A 423 -11.41 -21.94 11.36
C ASP A 423 -10.85 -21.14 10.18
N ASP A 424 -11.22 -19.86 10.05
CA ASP A 424 -10.65 -18.97 9.03
C ASP A 424 -9.12 -18.83 9.19
N LEU A 425 -8.63 -18.74 10.43
CA LEU A 425 -7.19 -18.72 10.73
C LEU A 425 -6.53 -20.11 10.63
N TRP A 426 -7.27 -21.21 10.87
CA TRP A 426 -6.77 -22.58 10.64
C TRP A 426 -6.36 -22.79 9.18
N ALA A 427 -7.13 -22.24 8.23
CA ALA A 427 -6.80 -22.28 6.80
C ALA A 427 -5.47 -21.57 6.48
N GLN A 428 -5.13 -20.51 7.22
CA GLN A 428 -3.86 -19.77 7.11
C GLN A 428 -2.70 -20.39 7.91
N GLY A 429 -2.91 -21.57 8.50
CA GLY A 429 -1.92 -22.26 9.32
C GLY A 429 -1.63 -21.57 10.66
N VAL A 430 -2.62 -20.86 11.21
CA VAL A 430 -2.60 -20.28 12.55
C VAL A 430 -3.48 -21.14 13.47
N ARG A 431 -3.15 -21.23 14.76
CA ARG A 431 -3.94 -21.96 15.78
C ARG A 431 -4.26 -21.09 16.96
N TYR A 432 -5.44 -21.28 17.53
CA TYR A 432 -5.81 -20.72 18.82
C TYR A 432 -5.24 -21.56 19.97
N HIS A 433 -4.74 -20.87 20.99
CA HIS A 433 -4.02 -21.38 22.15
C HIS A 433 -4.69 -20.85 23.40
N GLY A 434 -5.68 -21.61 23.91
CA GLY A 434 -6.47 -21.25 25.09
C GLY A 434 -5.68 -21.26 26.41
N ASP A 435 -4.43 -21.75 26.39
CA ASP A 435 -3.44 -21.58 27.46
C ASP A 435 -3.02 -20.11 27.65
N LEU A 436 -3.17 -19.26 26.62
CA LEU A 436 -2.73 -17.86 26.62
C LEU A 436 -3.75 -16.87 26.02
N ASP A 437 -4.94 -17.33 25.58
CA ASP A 437 -5.96 -16.52 24.87
C ASP A 437 -5.45 -15.92 23.53
N VAL A 438 -4.53 -16.62 22.84
CA VAL A 438 -3.90 -16.11 21.59
C VAL A 438 -4.07 -17.01 20.38
N PHE A 439 -4.07 -16.40 19.20
CA PHE A 439 -3.85 -17.05 17.92
C PHE A 439 -2.36 -16.96 17.56
N ALA A 440 -1.69 -18.07 17.25
CA ALA A 440 -0.26 -18.11 16.92
C ALA A 440 0.01 -18.91 15.63
N PHE A 441 1.05 -18.53 14.88
CA PHE A 441 1.44 -19.27 13.68
C PHE A 441 2.00 -20.65 14.03
N MET A 442 1.47 -21.72 13.41
CA MET A 442 2.10 -23.05 13.47
C MET A 442 3.44 -23.04 12.74
N GLY A 443 4.40 -23.82 13.24
CA GLY A 443 5.59 -24.25 12.52
C GLY A 443 5.94 -25.67 12.99
N ARG A 444 6.46 -26.51 12.09
CA ARG A 444 6.89 -27.88 12.44
C ARG A 444 8.36 -27.90 12.84
N VAL A 445 8.76 -28.87 13.67
CA VAL A 445 10.17 -29.09 14.07
C VAL A 445 11.07 -29.38 12.86
N GLU A 446 10.53 -30.09 11.88
CA GLU A 446 11.23 -30.52 10.66
C GLU A 446 11.22 -29.46 9.54
N GLU A 447 10.43 -28.39 9.70
CA GLU A 447 10.40 -27.26 8.77
C GLU A 447 11.40 -26.18 9.19
N GLY A 448 11.98 -25.46 8.23
CA GLY A 448 12.80 -24.28 8.53
C GLY A 448 11.95 -23.08 9.04
N PRO A 449 12.59 -22.03 9.59
CA PRO A 449 11.90 -20.85 10.13
C PRO A 449 10.83 -20.28 9.20
N ARG A 450 9.56 -20.45 9.57
CA ARG A 450 8.41 -20.11 8.71
C ARG A 450 8.40 -18.60 8.42
N ARG A 451 8.45 -18.25 7.14
CA ARG A 451 8.37 -16.86 6.65
C ARG A 451 7.03 -16.57 6.00
N LEU A 452 6.46 -15.41 6.32
CA LEU A 452 5.25 -14.87 5.68
C LEU A 452 5.64 -13.67 4.82
N LYS A 453 5.11 -13.62 3.59
CA LYS A 453 5.11 -12.42 2.74
C LYS A 453 3.78 -11.69 2.95
N TYR A 454 3.83 -10.41 3.33
CA TYR A 454 2.64 -9.60 3.61
C TYR A 454 2.82 -8.15 3.11
N PRO A 455 1.73 -7.44 2.76
CA PRO A 455 1.80 -6.01 2.48
C PRO A 455 2.02 -5.21 3.78
N ASN A 456 3.07 -4.41 3.80
CA ASN A 456 3.31 -3.37 4.80
C ASN A 456 3.03 -2.00 4.14
N LEU A 457 2.84 -0.93 4.92
CA LEU A 457 2.30 0.38 4.48
C LEU A 457 3.02 1.03 3.28
N LYS A 458 4.27 0.64 3.00
CA LYS A 458 5.09 1.24 1.93
C LYS A 458 5.79 0.21 1.01
N LEU A 459 5.72 -1.10 1.31
CA LEU A 459 6.41 -2.20 0.59
C LEU A 459 5.75 -3.57 0.82
N ARG A 460 5.98 -4.53 -0.10
CA ARG A 460 5.86 -5.97 0.24
C ARG A 460 6.99 -6.36 1.20
N SER A 461 6.66 -6.88 2.37
CA SER A 461 7.64 -7.31 3.39
C SER A 461 7.63 -8.81 3.59
N THR A 462 8.80 -9.40 3.82
CA THR A 462 8.94 -10.79 4.27
C THR A 462 9.36 -10.78 5.73
N THR A 463 8.61 -11.44 6.60
CA THR A 463 8.92 -11.57 8.03
C THR A 463 8.96 -13.03 8.46
N THR A 464 9.73 -13.35 9.50
CA THR A 464 9.80 -14.69 10.07
C THR A 464 8.74 -14.82 11.16
N VAL A 465 7.63 -15.50 10.84
CA VAL A 465 6.48 -15.67 11.74
C VAL A 465 6.63 -16.85 12.71
N VAL A 466 7.52 -17.81 12.41
CA VAL A 466 8.04 -18.77 13.40
C VAL A 466 9.56 -18.76 13.31
N SER A 467 10.21 -18.30 14.38
CA SER A 467 11.67 -18.14 14.49
C SER A 467 12.25 -19.27 15.36
N HIS A 468 13.30 -19.92 14.88
CA HIS A 468 13.91 -21.08 15.56
C HIS A 468 15.19 -20.63 16.26
N TYR A 469 15.39 -21.07 17.49
CA TYR A 469 16.52 -20.67 18.34
C TYR A 469 17.09 -21.86 19.11
N GLN A 470 18.34 -21.73 19.53
CA GLN A 470 19.02 -22.66 20.41
C GLN A 470 19.62 -21.87 21.58
N SER A 471 19.51 -22.40 22.79
CA SER A 471 20.15 -21.88 24.00
C SER A 471 20.98 -22.97 24.66
N THR A 472 22.15 -22.63 25.19
CA THR A 472 23.06 -23.57 25.86
C THR A 472 23.02 -23.34 27.37
N SER A 473 22.94 -24.39 28.19
CA SER A 473 23.09 -24.26 29.65
C SER A 473 24.54 -24.04 30.06
N LYS A 474 24.77 -23.71 31.34
CA LYS A 474 26.12 -23.60 31.92
C LYS A 474 26.92 -24.91 31.79
N ASP A 475 26.22 -26.04 31.77
CA ASP A 475 26.73 -27.41 31.62
C ASP A 475 26.83 -27.86 30.14
N GLY A 476 26.80 -26.92 29.19
CA GLY A 476 27.00 -27.18 27.76
C GLY A 476 25.83 -27.84 27.02
N LYS A 477 24.74 -28.21 27.71
CA LYS A 477 23.56 -28.85 27.10
C LYS A 477 22.80 -27.85 26.23
N LYS A 478 22.51 -28.24 24.99
CA LYS A 478 21.77 -27.42 24.01
C LYS A 478 20.26 -27.70 24.10
N PHE A 479 19.47 -26.64 24.11
CA PHE A 479 18.01 -26.66 24.16
C PHE A 479 17.46 -25.79 23.03
N ASN A 480 16.68 -26.40 22.13
CA ASN A 480 15.97 -25.67 21.08
C ASN A 480 14.71 -25.02 21.64
N TYR A 481 14.33 -23.87 21.10
CA TYR A 481 13.05 -23.22 21.37
C TYR A 481 12.61 -22.37 20.17
N TYR A 482 11.32 -22.11 20.08
CA TYR A 482 10.69 -21.49 18.92
C TYR A 482 9.89 -20.28 19.39
N ARG A 483 9.97 -19.17 18.64
CA ARG A 483 9.13 -17.98 18.83
C ARG A 483 8.11 -17.91 17.71
N HIS A 484 6.85 -18.03 18.05
CA HIS A 484 5.71 -17.87 17.15
C HIS A 484 5.20 -16.45 17.31
N ASN A 485 5.03 -15.72 16.20
CA ASN A 485 4.22 -14.50 16.23
C ASN A 485 2.79 -14.88 16.64
N ALA A 486 2.18 -14.07 17.49
CA ALA A 486 0.85 -14.32 18.05
C ALA A 486 0.02 -13.02 18.10
N VAL A 487 -1.28 -13.17 18.34
CA VAL A 487 -2.23 -12.07 18.55
C VAL A 487 -3.33 -12.52 19.51
N GLN A 488 -3.68 -11.68 20.47
CA GLN A 488 -4.94 -11.79 21.20
C GLN A 488 -6.02 -11.08 20.38
N GLY A 489 -7.15 -11.75 20.11
CA GLY A 489 -8.25 -11.21 19.31
C GLY A 489 -9.53 -11.12 20.13
N ARG A 490 -10.20 -9.96 20.13
CA ARG A 490 -11.45 -9.72 20.88
C ARG A 490 -12.46 -8.98 20.01
N PHE A 491 -13.66 -9.55 19.82
CA PHE A 491 -14.73 -8.85 19.12
C PHE A 491 -15.36 -7.75 20.00
N ARG A 492 -15.56 -6.57 19.43
CA ARG A 492 -16.08 -5.37 20.09
C ARG A 492 -17.25 -4.79 19.29
N TRP A 493 -18.34 -4.47 19.98
CA TRP A 493 -19.46 -3.72 19.43
C TRP A 493 -19.24 -2.23 19.72
N LEU A 494 -18.97 -1.44 18.68
CA LEU A 494 -18.62 -0.02 18.78
C LEU A 494 -19.33 0.75 17.66
N ALA A 495 -19.91 1.92 17.95
CA ALA A 495 -20.57 2.78 16.95
C ALA A 495 -21.55 2.04 16.01
N LYS A 496 -22.29 1.06 16.54
CA LYS A 496 -23.19 0.15 15.81
C LYS A 496 -22.52 -0.73 14.74
N GLN A 497 -21.24 -1.05 14.91
CA GLN A 497 -20.45 -1.94 14.04
C GLN A 497 -19.63 -2.93 14.88
N TRP A 498 -19.32 -4.09 14.29
CA TRP A 498 -18.46 -5.10 14.90
C TRP A 498 -17.00 -4.89 14.46
N TYR A 499 -16.10 -4.76 15.42
CA TYR A 499 -14.65 -4.71 15.19
C TYR A 499 -13.98 -5.91 15.84
N LEU A 500 -12.91 -6.42 15.25
CA LEU A 500 -11.94 -7.26 15.94
C LEU A 500 -10.81 -6.36 16.47
N GLU A 501 -10.72 -6.23 17.78
CA GLU A 501 -9.55 -5.71 18.47
C GLU A 501 -8.43 -6.76 18.40
N ILE A 502 -7.23 -6.37 17.99
CA ILE A 502 -6.05 -7.23 17.85
C ILE A 502 -4.84 -6.71 18.64
N THR A 503 -4.35 -7.48 19.61
CA THR A 503 -3.15 -7.14 20.38
C THR A 503 -2.01 -8.10 20.05
N PRO A 504 -1.02 -7.68 19.24
CA PRO A 504 0.12 -8.53 18.89
C PRO A 504 0.96 -8.95 20.10
N THR A 505 1.50 -10.16 20.04
CA THR A 505 2.32 -10.75 21.09
C THR A 505 3.11 -11.93 20.52
N TYR A 506 3.77 -12.72 21.36
CA TYR A 506 4.52 -13.91 20.95
C TYR A 506 4.16 -15.12 21.81
N ARG A 507 4.06 -16.31 21.21
CA ARG A 507 4.03 -17.58 21.95
C ARG A 507 5.40 -18.24 21.82
N PHE A 508 5.91 -18.85 22.89
CA PHE A 508 7.19 -19.55 22.88
C PHE A 508 6.98 -21.04 23.18
N THR A 509 7.63 -21.93 22.42
CA THR A 509 7.53 -23.39 22.59
C THR A 509 8.92 -24.02 22.61
N TYR A 510 9.06 -25.21 23.22
CA TYR A 510 10.34 -25.96 23.22
C TYR A 510 10.44 -26.97 22.07
N ASN A 511 9.32 -27.32 21.43
CA ASN A 511 9.21 -28.32 20.36
C ASN A 511 8.28 -27.89 19.20
N GLY A 512 8.07 -26.59 18.99
CA GLY A 512 7.16 -26.06 17.97
C GLY A 512 5.68 -26.10 18.34
N LYS A 513 5.29 -26.80 19.42
CA LYS A 513 3.89 -27.04 19.81
C LYS A 513 3.60 -26.67 21.27
N ASP A 514 4.33 -27.25 22.20
CA ASP A 514 4.06 -27.23 23.64
C ASP A 514 4.87 -26.11 24.32
N LEU A 515 4.26 -25.45 25.31
CA LEU A 515 4.71 -24.15 25.85
C LEU A 515 6.12 -24.23 26.46
N ASP A 516 7.02 -23.29 26.14
CA ASP A 516 8.37 -23.25 26.72
C ASP A 516 8.33 -22.82 28.19
N ARG A 517 9.06 -23.55 29.04
CA ARG A 517 9.14 -23.27 30.49
C ARG A 517 9.72 -21.89 30.85
N PHE A 518 10.33 -21.18 29.90
CA PHE A 518 10.83 -19.83 30.06
C PHE A 518 9.97 -18.77 29.32
N HIS A 519 8.74 -19.11 28.94
CA HIS A 519 7.83 -18.25 28.15
C HIS A 519 7.81 -16.80 28.64
N GLU A 520 7.47 -16.56 29.92
CA GLU A 520 7.39 -15.21 30.51
C GLU A 520 8.71 -14.44 30.44
N ASN A 521 9.83 -15.09 30.73
CA ASN A 521 11.16 -14.46 30.68
C ASN A 521 11.56 -14.08 29.25
N ARG A 522 11.13 -14.86 28.25
CA ARG A 522 11.36 -14.54 26.83
C ARG A 522 10.39 -13.48 26.31
N LEU A 523 9.12 -13.51 26.74
CA LEU A 523 8.09 -12.56 26.35
C LEU A 523 8.34 -11.17 26.92
N SER A 524 8.68 -11.07 28.21
CA SER A 524 9.13 -9.83 28.82
C SER A 524 10.45 -9.33 28.23
N GLY A 525 11.39 -10.23 27.95
CA GLY A 525 12.65 -9.93 27.28
C GLY A 525 12.48 -9.27 25.90
N ILE A 526 11.57 -9.78 25.05
CA ILE A 526 11.30 -9.17 23.74
C ILE A 526 10.47 -7.88 23.84
N LYS A 527 9.46 -7.83 24.72
CA LYS A 527 8.63 -6.61 24.90
C LYS A 527 9.45 -5.41 25.38
N ARG A 528 10.49 -5.61 26.20
CA ARG A 528 11.41 -4.54 26.67
C ARG A 528 12.22 -3.86 25.57
N ILE A 529 12.36 -4.46 24.39
CA ILE A 529 13.12 -3.91 23.25
C ILE A 529 12.23 -3.60 22.03
N GLU A 530 10.93 -3.83 22.16
CA GLU A 530 9.92 -3.57 21.13
C GLU A 530 9.60 -2.06 21.10
N LYS A 531 9.58 -1.47 19.89
CA LYS A 531 9.21 -0.07 19.66
C LYS A 531 7.98 0.03 18.77
N ASN A 532 7.28 1.17 18.79
CA ASN A 532 6.00 1.40 18.08
C ASN A 532 6.01 0.92 16.61
N ARG A 533 7.13 1.13 15.87
CA ARG A 533 7.30 0.66 14.48
C ARG A 533 7.29 -0.87 14.31
N SER A 534 7.72 -1.62 15.33
CA SER A 534 7.65 -3.09 15.37
C SER A 534 6.22 -3.55 15.64
N VAL A 535 5.54 -2.95 16.64
CA VAL A 535 4.13 -3.21 16.94
C VAL A 535 3.24 -2.93 15.73
N LEU A 536 3.42 -1.79 15.06
CA LEU A 536 2.73 -1.45 13.81
C LEU A 536 3.01 -2.49 12.70
N SER A 537 4.26 -2.96 12.57
CA SER A 537 4.58 -4.03 11.62
C SER A 537 3.85 -5.34 11.96
N GLN A 538 3.60 -5.63 13.24
CA GLN A 538 2.81 -6.80 13.66
C GLN A 538 1.30 -6.62 13.44
N LEU A 539 0.74 -5.43 13.68
CA LEU A 539 -0.66 -5.13 13.33
C LEU A 539 -0.91 -5.35 11.83
N LEU A 540 0.03 -4.90 10.98
CA LEU A 540 -0.03 -5.10 9.54
C LEU A 540 0.10 -6.57 9.12
N ILE A 541 0.93 -7.37 9.80
CA ILE A 541 0.98 -8.83 9.62
C ILE A 541 -0.40 -9.43 9.90
N TRP A 542 -0.98 -9.16 11.06
CA TRP A 542 -2.23 -9.80 11.48
C TRP A 542 -3.43 -9.36 10.64
N GLN A 543 -3.51 -8.07 10.31
CA GLN A 543 -4.46 -7.57 9.32
C GLN A 543 -4.29 -8.24 7.94
N ALA A 544 -3.07 -8.55 7.50
CA ALA A 544 -2.85 -9.27 6.25
C ALA A 544 -3.23 -10.76 6.32
N VAL A 545 -3.06 -11.43 7.47
CA VAL A 545 -3.52 -12.82 7.67
C VAL A 545 -5.05 -12.89 7.68
N LEU A 546 -5.69 -12.03 8.47
CA LEU A 546 -7.16 -11.94 8.57
C LEU A 546 -7.81 -11.62 7.23
N ARG A 547 -7.08 -10.98 6.31
CA ARG A 547 -7.54 -10.58 4.97
C ARG A 547 -6.87 -11.35 3.84
N ALA A 548 -6.21 -12.46 4.15
CA ALA A 548 -5.59 -13.31 3.14
C ALA A 548 -6.66 -13.87 2.17
N PRO A 549 -6.30 -14.15 0.91
CA PRO A 549 -7.18 -14.85 -0.03
C PRO A 549 -7.68 -16.17 0.57
N TRP A 550 -8.92 -16.53 0.26
CA TRP A 550 -9.46 -17.83 0.66
C TRP A 550 -8.92 -18.91 -0.29
N THR A 551 -8.16 -19.86 0.25
CA THR A 551 -7.44 -20.89 -0.50
C THR A 551 -8.10 -22.27 -0.41
N ARG A 552 -9.35 -22.31 0.08
CA ARG A 552 -10.08 -23.53 0.43
C ARG A 552 -11.37 -23.60 -0.37
N VAL A 553 -11.44 -24.56 -1.29
CA VAL A 553 -12.65 -24.83 -2.10
C VAL A 553 -13.62 -25.74 -1.33
N ASP A 554 -13.09 -26.52 -0.38
CA ASP A 554 -13.77 -27.53 0.44
C ASP A 554 -14.58 -26.98 1.62
N ARG A 555 -14.70 -25.66 1.76
CA ARG A 555 -15.32 -24.97 2.92
C ARG A 555 -15.54 -23.48 2.64
N PRO A 556 -16.62 -22.86 3.13
CA PRO A 556 -16.82 -21.42 3.02
C PRO A 556 -15.85 -20.64 3.92
N ARG A 557 -15.49 -19.42 3.48
CA ARG A 557 -14.92 -18.40 4.36
C ARG A 557 -16.03 -17.81 5.22
N LEU A 558 -15.82 -17.64 6.52
CA LEU A 558 -16.87 -17.18 7.42
C LEU A 558 -16.84 -15.67 7.65
N LEU A 559 -15.66 -15.07 7.87
CA LEU A 559 -15.53 -13.67 8.28
C LEU A 559 -14.74 -12.83 7.27
N GLU A 560 -15.30 -11.71 6.82
CA GLU A 560 -14.62 -10.74 5.94
C GLU A 560 -14.21 -9.48 6.71
N PHE A 561 -12.92 -9.15 6.71
CA PHE A 561 -12.36 -8.02 7.44
C PHE A 561 -11.95 -6.85 6.53
N ALA A 562 -12.23 -5.63 6.99
CA ALA A 562 -11.83 -4.39 6.35
C ALA A 562 -10.32 -4.16 6.47
N PRO A 563 -9.72 -3.28 5.65
CA PRO A 563 -8.40 -2.75 5.93
C PRO A 563 -8.32 -2.15 7.34
N LEU A 564 -7.12 -2.18 7.94
CA LEU A 564 -6.81 -1.34 9.09
C LEU A 564 -6.97 0.13 8.65
N GLU A 565 -7.69 0.92 9.42
CA GLU A 565 -7.84 2.36 9.17
C GLU A 565 -6.62 3.11 9.73
N SER A 566 -6.40 4.35 9.28
CA SER A 566 -5.43 5.25 9.90
C SER A 566 -6.10 6.57 10.24
N PHE A 567 -5.62 7.20 11.32
CA PHE A 567 -6.04 8.52 11.75
C PHE A 567 -4.82 9.42 11.88
N ARG A 568 -5.02 10.73 11.79
CA ARG A 568 -3.98 11.72 12.08
C ARG A 568 -4.23 12.35 13.43
N PHE A 569 -3.16 12.59 14.16
CA PHE A 569 -3.19 13.25 15.47
C PHE A 569 -2.01 14.22 15.59
N ALA A 570 -2.16 15.26 16.40
CA ALA A 570 -1.04 16.12 16.74
C ALA A 570 0.00 15.30 17.52
N ARG A 571 1.29 15.64 17.38
CA ARG A 571 2.37 14.90 18.04
C ARG A 571 2.17 14.86 19.56
N VAL A 572 1.97 13.66 20.09
CA VAL A 572 1.80 13.41 21.53
C VAL A 572 3.18 13.24 22.17
N ASP A 573 3.32 13.73 23.39
CA ASP A 573 4.46 13.43 24.25
C ASP A 573 4.30 12.02 24.84
N ASP A 574 5.27 11.12 24.62
CA ASP A 574 5.20 9.73 25.10
C ASP A 574 5.06 9.68 26.64
N ASP A 575 5.61 10.66 27.38
CA ASP A 575 5.49 10.76 28.84
C ASP A 575 4.11 11.29 29.29
N SER A 576 3.31 11.86 28.38
CA SER A 576 1.92 12.27 28.64
C SER A 576 0.88 11.15 28.44
N LEU A 577 1.29 10.03 27.84
CA LEU A 577 0.42 8.88 27.61
C LEU A 577 0.16 8.15 28.93
N THR A 578 -1.02 8.39 29.52
CA THR A 578 -1.51 7.55 30.62
C THR A 578 -1.57 6.09 30.14
N PRO A 579 -0.92 5.14 30.82
CA PRO A 579 -1.15 3.73 30.54
C PRO A 579 -2.63 3.42 30.77
N LEU A 580 -3.36 3.04 29.73
CA LEU A 580 -4.65 2.38 29.89
C LEU A 580 -4.41 1.15 30.78
N ASP A 581 -5.17 1.05 31.88
CA ASP A 581 -5.13 -0.11 32.77
C ASP A 581 -5.09 -1.39 31.94
N THR A 582 -4.07 -2.23 32.15
CA THR A 582 -3.87 -3.43 31.34
C THR A 582 -5.15 -4.26 31.44
N PRO A 583 -5.96 -4.35 30.37
CA PRO A 583 -7.39 -4.62 30.51
C PRO A 583 -7.55 -6.02 31.07
N THR A 584 -8.13 -6.09 32.28
CA THR A 584 -7.97 -7.22 33.20
C THR A 584 -8.10 -8.53 32.43
N VAL A 585 -7.12 -9.44 32.58
CA VAL A 585 -7.03 -10.67 31.75
C VAL A 585 -8.05 -11.71 32.23
N ARG A 586 -9.33 -11.35 32.09
CA ARG A 586 -10.42 -12.29 31.90
C ARG A 586 -10.16 -12.97 30.55
N PRO A 587 -10.15 -14.31 30.48
CA PRO A 587 -10.09 -15.03 29.21
C PRO A 587 -11.25 -14.61 28.29
N SER A 588 -11.15 -14.88 26.98
CA SER A 588 -12.38 -14.95 26.18
C SER A 588 -13.27 -16.06 26.77
N SER A 589 -14.40 -15.67 27.37
CA SER A 589 -15.17 -16.55 28.27
C SER A 589 -16.10 -17.53 27.54
N ASP A 590 -15.50 -18.36 26.70
CA ASP A 590 -16.06 -19.67 26.30
C ASP A 590 -16.54 -20.47 27.54
N ARG A 591 -15.93 -20.26 28.72
CA ARG A 591 -16.19 -20.99 29.98
C ARG A 591 -17.39 -20.52 30.81
N GLU A 592 -17.99 -19.36 30.54
CA GLU A 592 -19.05 -18.80 31.41
C GLU A 592 -20.48 -19.30 31.05
N LEU A 593 -20.61 -20.17 30.04
CA LEU A 593 -21.86 -20.87 29.67
C LEU A 593 -21.67 -22.39 29.44
N ASP A 594 -20.49 -22.92 29.76
CA ASP A 594 -20.16 -24.37 29.75
C ASP A 594 -20.29 -24.97 31.19
N GLN A 595 -20.99 -24.29 32.11
CA GLN A 595 -21.31 -24.71 33.49
C GLN A 595 -22.82 -24.65 33.74
#